data_AF-A0A1A8P3C8-F1
#
_entry.id   AF-A0A1A8P3C8-F1
#
_cell.length_a   1.000
_cell.length_b   1.000
_cell.length_c   1.000
_cell.angle_alpha   90.00
_cell.angle_beta   90.00
_cell.angle_gamma   90.00
#
_symmetry.space_group_name_H-M   'P 1'
#
loop_
_entity.id
_entity.type
_entity.pdbx_description
1 polymer ?
#
loop_
_entity_poly.entity_id
_entity_poly.type
_entity_poly.pdbx_seq_one_letter_code
_entity_poly.pdbx_strand_id
1 'polypeptide(L)'
;LRRQELRELRLLQKEEQRAQAGLTAKLESQTEQMQKRFDQETNAKKKHYDTELENMEKQQKQKIEKIEADHNVKLRDETKRIKAEQERDYHKFLDQLKLKKKEVKNSVEKVAKSQRKETLKQRLSFYAEDKAKQEENFLASQKNDLDTTLKKMISNNKREIAEQERECLNKKQEFIRDREAAIWEMEENHLNEKHQLMKQQLKDQYFLQRHLLLKKHEKETEQMQRYNQRMIEILKGRQQQEKNRLPRIQRSEAKTRMAMFKKSLVINSSGRSSEDRKRVKEFSLQEEKRQKAERQYQQQKHENQMREMVGQCENNIRELQQLQNEKCH
;
A
#
# COMPACT_ATOMS: atom_id res chain seq x y z
N LEU A 1 47.93 -7.38 18.45
CA LEU A 1 47.51 -7.01 17.08
C LEU A 1 46.42 -7.95 16.56
N ARG A 2 46.68 -9.25 16.35
CA ARG A 2 45.63 -10.23 15.94
C ARG A 2 44.40 -10.27 16.87
N ARG A 3 44.60 -10.15 18.19
CA ARG A 3 43.52 -10.05 19.20
C ARG A 3 42.74 -8.73 19.15
N GLN A 4 43.35 -7.66 18.63
CA GLN A 4 42.71 -6.35 18.48
C GLN A 4 41.86 -6.32 17.20
N GLU A 5 42.41 -6.79 16.08
CA GLU A 5 41.68 -6.97 14.81
C GLU A 5 40.45 -7.86 15.00
N LEU A 6 40.56 -8.96 15.74
CA LEU A 6 39.42 -9.83 16.06
C LEU A 6 38.34 -9.12 16.91
N ARG A 7 38.73 -8.23 17.82
CA ARG A 7 37.78 -7.44 18.62
C ARG A 7 37.06 -6.40 17.76
N GLU A 8 37.79 -5.73 16.86
CA GLU A 8 37.24 -4.77 15.90
C GLU A 8 36.19 -5.44 14.99
N LEU A 9 36.48 -6.65 14.48
CA LEU A 9 35.51 -7.43 13.68
C LEU A 9 34.25 -7.82 14.46
N ARG A 10 34.39 -8.23 15.73
CA ARG A 10 33.23 -8.56 16.58
C ARG A 10 32.35 -7.34 16.87
N LEU A 11 32.96 -6.18 17.08
CA LEU A 11 32.23 -4.93 17.28
C LEU A 11 31.47 -4.54 16.01
N LEU A 12 32.11 -4.62 14.84
CA LEU A 12 31.47 -4.36 13.56
C LEU A 12 30.26 -5.28 13.33
N GLN A 13 30.40 -6.58 13.58
CA GLN A 13 29.29 -7.54 13.46
C GLN A 13 28.13 -7.22 14.41
N LYS A 14 28.43 -6.79 15.65
CA LYS A 14 27.39 -6.39 16.61
C LYS A 14 26.66 -5.12 16.16
N GLU A 15 27.37 -4.17 15.57
CA GLU A 15 26.77 -2.96 15.00
C GLU A 15 25.89 -3.28 13.78
N GLU A 16 26.35 -4.15 12.90
CA GLU A 16 25.56 -4.66 11.75
C GLU A 16 24.24 -5.29 12.21
N GLN A 17 24.31 -6.23 13.17
CA GLN A 17 23.12 -6.87 13.73
C GLN A 17 22.17 -5.87 14.38
N ARG A 18 22.70 -4.88 15.09
CA ARG A 18 21.90 -3.84 15.73
C ARG A 18 21.20 -2.95 14.71
N ALA A 19 21.91 -2.55 13.65
CA ALA A 19 21.34 -1.75 12.57
C ALA A 19 20.26 -2.51 11.81
N GLN A 20 20.50 -3.80 11.54
CA GLN A 20 19.52 -4.68 10.89
C GLN A 20 18.27 -4.87 11.76
N ALA A 21 18.42 -5.18 13.05
CA ALA A 21 17.30 -5.32 13.96
C ALA A 21 16.50 -4.02 14.11
N GLY A 22 17.18 -2.87 14.18
CA GLY A 22 16.55 -1.55 14.24
C GLY A 22 15.75 -1.24 12.97
N LEU A 23 16.28 -1.58 11.80
CA LEU A 23 15.55 -1.43 10.55
C LEU A 23 14.33 -2.36 10.52
N THR A 24 14.51 -3.66 10.78
CA THR A 24 13.40 -4.64 10.80
C THR A 24 12.26 -4.19 11.69
N ALA A 25 12.54 -3.78 12.94
CA ALA A 25 11.52 -3.28 13.86
C ALA A 25 10.78 -2.04 13.32
N LYS A 26 11.51 -1.13 12.65
CA LYS A 26 10.90 0.04 12.00
C LYS A 26 9.96 -0.37 10.86
N LEU A 27 10.37 -1.30 10.00
CA LEU A 27 9.55 -1.76 8.86
C LEU A 27 8.30 -2.53 9.34
N GLU A 28 8.44 -3.35 10.38
CA GLU A 28 7.33 -4.04 11.03
C GLU A 28 6.33 -3.03 11.60
N SER A 29 6.81 -2.03 12.35
CA SER A 29 5.97 -0.97 12.91
C SER A 29 5.23 -0.17 11.84
N GLN A 30 5.87 0.16 10.73
CA GLN A 30 5.22 0.84 9.59
C GLN A 30 4.12 -0.01 8.97
N THR A 31 4.38 -1.32 8.81
CA THR A 31 3.38 -2.27 8.29
C THR A 31 2.17 -2.36 9.22
N GLU A 32 2.41 -2.48 10.52
CA GLU A 32 1.34 -2.56 11.53
C GLU A 32 0.52 -1.27 11.59
N GLN A 33 1.17 -0.11 11.53
CA GLN A 33 0.49 1.18 11.51
C GLN A 33 -0.39 1.36 10.27
N MET A 34 0.10 0.92 9.11
CA MET A 34 -0.66 0.92 7.86
C MET A 34 -1.87 -0.01 7.95
N GLN A 35 -1.69 -1.24 8.46
CA GLN A 35 -2.81 -2.18 8.68
C GLN A 35 -3.87 -1.62 9.63
N LYS A 36 -3.45 -1.05 10.77
CA LYS A 36 -4.37 -0.44 11.75
C LYS A 36 -5.20 0.69 11.14
N ARG A 37 -4.60 1.54 10.29
CA ARG A 37 -5.31 2.61 9.60
C ARG A 37 -6.36 2.04 8.64
N PHE A 38 -5.99 1.03 7.86
CA PHE A 38 -6.91 0.35 6.95
C PHE A 38 -8.08 -0.32 7.67
N ASP A 39 -7.82 -1.02 8.78
CA ASP A 39 -8.88 -1.67 9.56
C ASP A 39 -9.85 -0.63 10.15
N GLN A 40 -9.32 0.51 10.62
CA GLN A 40 -10.13 1.62 11.12
C GLN A 40 -11.01 2.23 10.02
N GLU A 41 -10.43 2.50 8.85
CA GLU A 41 -11.15 3.06 7.70
C GLU A 41 -12.24 2.08 7.21
N THR A 42 -11.91 0.79 7.09
CA THR A 42 -12.85 -0.26 6.71
C THR A 42 -14.03 -0.32 7.66
N ASN A 43 -13.76 -0.37 8.97
CA ASN A 43 -14.82 -0.42 9.98
C ASN A 43 -15.67 0.85 10.01
N ALA A 44 -15.05 2.03 9.86
CA ALA A 44 -15.77 3.29 9.80
C ALA A 44 -16.69 3.35 8.58
N LYS A 45 -16.19 2.97 7.39
CA LYS A 45 -16.95 2.96 6.15
C LYS A 45 -18.10 1.96 6.19
N LYS A 46 -17.84 0.74 6.68
CA LYS A 46 -18.87 -0.28 6.89
C LYS A 46 -19.97 0.24 7.82
N LYS A 47 -19.60 0.77 8.99
CA LYS A 47 -20.56 1.31 9.96
C LYS A 47 -21.38 2.46 9.39
N HIS A 48 -20.75 3.35 8.62
CA HIS A 48 -21.44 4.46 7.96
C HIS A 48 -22.53 3.95 7.01
N TYR A 49 -22.18 3.06 6.08
CA TYR A 49 -23.15 2.52 5.13
C TYR A 49 -24.23 1.65 5.78
N ASP A 50 -23.89 0.88 6.82
CA ASP A 50 -24.88 0.09 7.56
C ASP A 50 -25.91 1.02 8.26
N THR A 51 -25.45 2.13 8.84
CA THR A 51 -26.33 3.12 9.50
C THR A 51 -27.21 3.85 8.48
N GLU A 52 -26.63 4.29 7.36
CA GLU A 52 -27.36 5.00 6.31
C GLU A 52 -28.39 4.10 5.61
N LEU A 53 -28.09 2.81 5.44
CA LEU A 53 -29.05 1.84 4.92
C LEU A 53 -30.24 1.68 5.87
N GLU A 54 -29.99 1.54 7.18
CA GLU A 54 -31.06 1.44 8.18
C GLU A 54 -31.93 2.71 8.20
N ASN A 55 -31.31 3.88 8.15
CA ASN A 55 -32.01 5.16 8.09
C ASN A 55 -32.89 5.25 6.83
N MET A 56 -32.35 4.86 5.67
CA MET A 56 -33.08 4.84 4.41
C MET A 56 -34.28 3.88 4.47
N GLU A 57 -34.10 2.66 4.97
CA GLU A 57 -35.19 1.69 5.12
C GLU A 57 -36.30 2.20 6.04
N LYS A 58 -35.91 2.85 7.15
CA LYS A 58 -36.87 3.47 8.08
C LYS A 58 -37.67 4.59 7.43
N GLN A 59 -37.01 5.46 6.67
CA GLN A 59 -37.67 6.54 5.92
C GLN A 59 -38.62 5.98 4.85
N GLN A 60 -38.20 4.95 4.12
CA GLN A 60 -39.03 4.29 3.11
C GLN A 60 -40.29 3.67 3.72
N LYS A 61 -40.14 2.96 4.86
CA LYS A 61 -41.26 2.39 5.60
C LYS A 61 -42.27 3.46 6.03
N GLN A 62 -41.80 4.54 6.65
CA GLN A 62 -42.66 5.66 7.05
C GLN A 62 -43.39 6.31 5.88
N LYS A 63 -42.73 6.42 4.72
CA LYS A 63 -43.34 6.97 3.50
C LYS A 63 -44.48 6.08 3.00
N ILE A 64 -44.29 4.77 2.97
CA ILE A 64 -45.34 3.80 2.57
C ILE A 64 -46.52 3.86 3.54
N GLU A 65 -46.26 3.76 4.86
CA GLU A 65 -47.30 3.81 5.89
C GLU A 65 -48.14 5.10 5.79
N LYS A 66 -47.49 6.23 5.49
CA LYS A 66 -48.19 7.51 5.27
C LYS A 66 -49.10 7.48 4.05
N ILE A 67 -48.62 6.96 2.92
CA ILE A 67 -49.43 6.85 1.69
C ILE A 67 -50.63 5.93 1.94
N GLU A 68 -50.44 4.79 2.60
CA GLU A 68 -51.52 3.88 2.95
C GLU A 68 -52.56 4.52 3.89
N ALA A 69 -52.10 5.31 4.87
CA ALA A 69 -53.00 6.07 5.73
C ALA A 69 -53.82 7.09 4.94
N ASP A 70 -53.18 7.85 4.04
CA ASP A 70 -53.84 8.83 3.18
C ASP A 70 -54.84 8.16 2.22
N HIS A 71 -54.50 6.99 1.67
CA HIS A 71 -55.38 6.17 0.83
C HIS A 71 -56.64 5.74 1.58
N ASN A 72 -56.50 5.29 2.83
CA ASN A 72 -57.63 4.89 3.68
C ASN A 72 -58.56 6.07 3.98
N VAL A 73 -58.00 7.25 4.27
CA VAL A 73 -58.79 8.48 4.50
C VAL A 73 -59.54 8.88 3.24
N LYS A 74 -58.86 8.95 2.09
CA LYS A 74 -59.48 9.29 0.80
C LYS A 74 -60.60 8.33 0.42
N LEU A 75 -60.40 7.03 0.60
CA LEU A 75 -61.41 6.01 0.31
C LEU A 75 -62.65 6.17 1.20
N ARG A 76 -62.44 6.43 2.50
CA ARG A 76 -63.52 6.65 3.46
C ARG A 76 -64.34 7.88 3.12
N ASP A 77 -63.67 8.99 2.82
CA ASP A 77 -64.34 10.26 2.56
C ASP A 77 -65.06 10.25 1.21
N GLU A 78 -64.48 9.61 0.20
CA GLU A 78 -65.15 9.39 -1.09
C GLU A 78 -66.39 8.49 -0.93
N THR A 79 -66.29 7.40 -0.16
CA THR A 79 -67.45 6.53 0.12
C THR A 79 -68.58 7.30 0.78
N LYS A 80 -68.28 8.16 1.76
CA LYS A 80 -69.28 9.00 2.42
C LYS A 80 -69.91 9.99 1.44
N ARG A 81 -69.10 10.61 0.59
CA ARG A 81 -69.56 11.58 -0.42
C ARG A 81 -70.55 10.93 -1.39
N ILE A 82 -70.19 9.77 -1.95
CA ILE A 82 -71.06 9.04 -2.90
C ILE A 82 -72.37 8.63 -2.22
N LYS A 83 -72.34 8.11 -0.98
CA LYS A 83 -73.57 7.76 -0.26
C LYS A 83 -74.49 8.97 -0.02
N ALA A 84 -73.93 10.11 0.37
CA ALA A 84 -74.70 11.34 0.55
C ALA A 84 -75.29 11.88 -0.77
N GLU A 85 -74.63 11.63 -1.91
CA GLU A 85 -75.17 11.93 -3.23
C GLU A 85 -76.28 10.95 -3.64
N GLN A 86 -76.06 9.65 -3.42
CA GLN A 86 -77.05 8.59 -3.65
C GLN A 86 -78.35 8.84 -2.88
N GLU A 87 -78.27 9.23 -1.61
CA GLU A 87 -79.44 9.59 -0.80
C GLU A 87 -80.20 10.78 -1.40
N ARG A 88 -79.50 11.83 -1.82
CA ARG A 88 -80.11 13.01 -2.47
C ARG A 88 -80.79 12.64 -3.78
N ASP A 89 -80.15 11.80 -4.58
CA ASP A 89 -80.71 11.37 -5.87
C ASP A 89 -81.86 10.38 -5.71
N TYR A 90 -81.83 9.52 -4.68
CA TYR A 90 -82.96 8.65 -4.34
C TYR A 90 -84.19 9.46 -3.92
N HIS A 91 -84.03 10.53 -3.14
CA HIS A 91 -85.14 11.43 -2.82
C HIS A 91 -85.76 12.06 -4.08
N LYS A 92 -84.92 12.59 -5.00
CA LYS A 92 -85.40 13.13 -6.28
C LYS A 92 -86.14 12.06 -7.10
N PHE A 93 -85.62 10.84 -7.16
CA PHE A 93 -86.25 9.72 -7.85
C PHE A 93 -87.63 9.36 -7.28
N LEU A 94 -87.75 9.28 -5.95
CA LEU A 94 -89.03 9.03 -5.28
C LEU A 94 -90.07 10.13 -5.58
N ASP A 95 -89.65 11.39 -5.62
CA ASP A 95 -90.54 12.51 -5.96
C ASP A 95 -90.99 12.46 -7.43
N GLN A 96 -90.12 12.06 -8.35
CA GLN A 96 -90.49 11.80 -9.75
C GLN A 96 -91.52 10.67 -9.87
N LEU A 97 -91.36 9.57 -9.12
CA LEU A 97 -92.36 8.50 -9.09
C LEU A 97 -93.70 8.99 -8.55
N LYS A 98 -93.71 9.80 -7.47
CA LYS A 98 -94.96 10.40 -6.96
C LYS A 98 -95.66 11.25 -8.02
N LEU A 99 -94.92 12.02 -8.80
CA LEU A 99 -95.46 12.83 -9.91
C LEU A 99 -96.06 11.94 -11.01
N LYS A 100 -95.31 10.93 -11.49
CA LYS A 100 -95.82 9.97 -12.48
C LYS A 100 -97.11 9.28 -12.02
N LYS A 101 -97.21 8.90 -10.74
CA LYS A 101 -98.44 8.32 -10.16
C LYS A 101 -99.63 9.28 -10.24
N LYS A 102 -99.41 10.59 -10.02
CA LYS A 102 -100.46 11.61 -10.17
C LYS A 102 -100.89 11.74 -11.63
N GLU A 103 -99.95 11.74 -12.57
CA GLU A 103 -100.22 11.80 -14.01
C GLU A 103 -101.05 10.60 -14.48
N VAL A 104 -100.72 9.38 -14.02
CA VAL A 104 -101.50 8.17 -14.29
C VAL A 104 -102.95 8.32 -13.83
N LYS A 105 -103.18 8.83 -12.61
CA LYS A 105 -104.54 9.08 -12.10
C LYS A 105 -105.28 10.14 -12.94
N ASN A 106 -104.64 11.28 -13.22
CA ASN A 106 -105.22 12.36 -14.03
C ASN A 106 -105.57 11.90 -15.45
N SER A 107 -104.77 11.00 -16.02
CA SER A 107 -105.02 10.43 -17.36
C SER A 107 -106.29 9.57 -17.42
N VAL A 108 -106.73 9.01 -16.30
CA VAL A 108 -107.95 8.18 -16.21
C VAL A 108 -109.21 9.04 -16.10
N GLU A 109 -109.11 10.25 -15.54
CA GLU A 109 -110.24 11.20 -15.49
C GLU A 109 -110.72 11.59 -16.89
N LYS A 110 -109.83 11.55 -17.89
CA LYS A 110 -110.14 11.83 -19.31
C LYS A 110 -110.87 10.68 -20.03
N VAL A 111 -111.07 9.53 -19.38
CA VAL A 111 -111.75 8.34 -19.96
C VAL A 111 -113.25 8.39 -19.66
N ALA A 112 -114.07 7.72 -20.49
CA ALA A 112 -115.52 7.62 -20.30
C ALA A 112 -115.89 7.07 -18.91
N LYS A 113 -116.89 7.68 -18.25
CA LYS A 113 -117.23 7.45 -16.83
C LYS A 113 -117.53 5.98 -16.51
N SER A 114 -118.08 5.23 -17.46
CA SER A 114 -118.38 3.78 -17.35
C SER A 114 -117.14 2.89 -17.28
N GLN A 115 -116.02 3.31 -17.88
CA GLN A 115 -114.79 2.52 -17.99
C GLN A 115 -113.72 2.90 -16.94
N ARG A 116 -113.86 4.08 -16.32
CA ARG A 116 -112.85 4.64 -15.38
C ARG A 116 -112.41 3.68 -14.29
N LYS A 117 -113.32 2.90 -13.69
CA LYS A 117 -113.00 1.99 -12.57
C LYS A 117 -112.03 0.88 -13.01
N GLU A 118 -112.32 0.24 -14.14
CA GLU A 118 -111.51 -0.86 -14.67
C GLU A 118 -110.20 -0.32 -15.26
N THR A 119 -110.25 0.79 -16.01
CA THR A 119 -109.05 1.44 -16.56
C THR A 119 -108.11 1.95 -15.48
N LEU A 120 -108.63 2.49 -14.37
CA LEU A 120 -107.83 2.91 -13.22
C LEU A 120 -107.09 1.73 -12.60
N LYS A 121 -107.80 0.60 -12.40
CA LYS A 121 -107.23 -0.62 -11.81
C LYS A 121 -106.09 -1.16 -12.67
N GLN A 122 -106.29 -1.29 -13.98
CA GLN A 122 -105.27 -1.77 -14.92
C GLN A 122 -104.07 -0.82 -15.00
N ARG A 123 -104.29 0.50 -15.15
CA ARG A 123 -103.18 1.47 -15.23
C ARG A 123 -102.39 1.58 -13.93
N LEU A 124 -103.04 1.46 -12.77
CA LEU A 124 -102.34 1.44 -11.48
C LEU A 124 -101.54 0.15 -11.26
N SER A 125 -102.04 -0.99 -11.74
CA SER A 125 -101.31 -2.27 -11.71
C SER A 125 -100.04 -2.19 -12.55
N PHE A 126 -100.17 -1.73 -13.80
CA PHE A 126 -99.05 -1.54 -14.71
C PHE A 126 -98.03 -0.53 -14.15
N TYR A 127 -98.51 0.60 -13.62
CA TYR A 127 -97.65 1.57 -12.94
C TYR A 127 -96.94 0.98 -11.72
N ALA A 128 -97.57 0.08 -10.95
CA ALA A 128 -96.94 -0.55 -9.79
C ALA A 128 -95.79 -1.47 -10.21
N GLU A 129 -95.95 -2.25 -11.27
CA GLU A 129 -94.90 -3.09 -11.86
C GLU A 129 -93.76 -2.25 -12.44
N ASP A 130 -94.09 -1.23 -13.23
CA ASP A 130 -93.11 -0.29 -13.82
C ASP A 130 -92.35 0.48 -12.73
N LYS A 131 -93.03 0.93 -11.67
CA LYS A 131 -92.42 1.57 -10.50
C LYS A 131 -91.44 0.61 -9.82
N ALA A 132 -91.85 -0.63 -9.56
CA ALA A 132 -90.99 -1.62 -8.91
C ALA A 132 -89.73 -1.89 -9.75
N LYS A 133 -89.87 -2.04 -11.07
CA LYS A 133 -88.75 -2.23 -12.00
C LYS A 133 -87.83 -1.00 -12.08
N GLN A 134 -88.38 0.21 -12.13
CA GLN A 134 -87.58 1.44 -12.12
C GLN A 134 -86.82 1.61 -10.81
N GLU A 135 -87.45 1.29 -9.67
CA GLU A 135 -86.83 1.36 -8.34
C GLU A 135 -85.69 0.34 -8.19
N GLU A 136 -85.90 -0.90 -8.65
CA GLU A 136 -84.85 -1.93 -8.71
C GLU A 136 -83.66 -1.48 -9.58
N ASN A 137 -83.93 -1.02 -10.82
CA ASN A 137 -82.89 -0.56 -11.73
C ASN A 137 -82.10 0.63 -11.19
N PHE A 138 -82.79 1.58 -10.53
CA PHE A 138 -82.16 2.76 -9.94
C PHE A 138 -81.20 2.37 -8.80
N LEU A 139 -81.67 1.54 -7.87
CA LEU A 139 -80.83 1.05 -6.76
C LEU A 139 -79.67 0.18 -7.25
N ALA A 140 -79.91 -0.66 -8.26
CA ALA A 140 -78.87 -1.45 -8.89
C ALA A 140 -77.80 -0.57 -9.57
N SER A 141 -78.21 0.48 -10.29
CA SER A 141 -77.28 1.44 -10.90
C SER A 141 -76.43 2.14 -9.85
N GLN A 142 -77.07 2.73 -8.82
CA GLN A 142 -76.34 3.40 -7.73
C GLN A 142 -75.31 2.47 -7.07
N LYS A 143 -75.71 1.22 -6.77
CA LYS A 143 -74.81 0.22 -6.18
C LYS A 143 -73.64 -0.08 -7.12
N ASN A 144 -73.89 -0.26 -8.41
CA ASN A 144 -72.85 -0.56 -9.40
C ASN A 144 -71.88 0.61 -9.58
N ASP A 145 -72.38 1.85 -9.59
CA ASP A 145 -71.58 3.06 -9.74
C ASP A 145 -70.64 3.26 -8.53
N LEU A 146 -71.15 3.04 -7.32
CA LEU A 146 -70.33 3.06 -6.10
C LEU A 146 -69.26 1.97 -6.13
N ASP A 147 -69.64 0.72 -6.41
CA ASP A 147 -68.70 -0.41 -6.45
C ASP A 147 -67.60 -0.20 -7.51
N THR A 148 -67.98 0.26 -8.70
CA THR A 148 -67.04 0.57 -9.79
C THR A 148 -66.07 1.69 -9.39
N THR A 149 -66.58 2.74 -8.74
CA THR A 149 -65.75 3.88 -8.31
C THR A 149 -64.76 3.45 -7.22
N LEU A 150 -65.22 2.72 -6.20
CA LEU A 150 -64.35 2.21 -5.13
C LEU A 150 -63.30 1.23 -5.66
N LYS A 151 -63.67 0.32 -6.57
CA LYS A 151 -62.73 -0.60 -7.22
C LYS A 151 -61.65 0.17 -7.99
N LYS A 152 -62.02 1.21 -8.74
CA LYS A 152 -61.05 2.07 -9.45
C LYS A 152 -60.09 2.77 -8.49
N MET A 153 -60.59 3.32 -7.39
CA MET A 153 -59.74 3.95 -6.37
C MET A 153 -58.78 2.95 -5.73
N ILE A 154 -59.27 1.78 -5.30
CA ILE A 154 -58.43 0.74 -4.70
C ILE A 154 -57.36 0.27 -5.70
N SER A 155 -57.72 0.12 -6.98
CA SER A 155 -56.76 -0.22 -8.03
C SER A 155 -55.68 0.86 -8.19
N ASN A 156 -56.05 2.14 -8.17
CA ASN A 156 -55.10 3.25 -8.25
C ASN A 156 -54.19 3.32 -7.02
N ASN A 157 -54.75 3.14 -5.83
CA ASN A 157 -54.00 3.10 -4.57
C ASN A 157 -52.95 1.98 -4.59
N LYS A 158 -53.34 0.76 -5.00
CA LYS A 158 -52.41 -0.37 -5.16
C LYS A 158 -51.29 -0.08 -6.16
N ARG A 159 -51.61 0.58 -7.27
CA ARG A 159 -50.61 0.98 -8.26
C ARG A 159 -49.62 2.00 -7.68
N GLU A 160 -50.10 3.01 -6.97
CA GLU A 160 -49.26 4.04 -6.35
C GLU A 160 -48.32 3.43 -5.29
N ILE A 161 -48.80 2.50 -4.47
CA ILE A 161 -47.95 1.75 -3.53
C ILE A 161 -46.89 0.95 -4.28
N ALA A 162 -47.27 0.17 -5.30
CA ALA A 162 -46.32 -0.63 -6.07
C ALA A 162 -45.27 0.22 -6.81
N GLU A 163 -45.64 1.39 -7.31
CA GLU A 163 -44.71 2.36 -7.90
C GLU A 163 -43.74 2.91 -6.84
N GLN A 164 -44.24 3.26 -5.66
CA GLN A 164 -43.41 3.75 -4.57
C GLN A 164 -42.44 2.69 -4.05
N GLU A 165 -42.89 1.44 -3.88
CA GLU A 165 -42.05 0.31 -3.47
C GLU A 165 -40.95 0.03 -4.51
N ARG A 166 -41.27 0.13 -5.80
CA ARG A 166 -40.28 0.00 -6.88
C ARG A 166 -39.22 1.09 -6.80
N GLU A 167 -39.61 2.34 -6.54
CA GLU A 167 -38.66 3.45 -6.35
C GLU A 167 -37.76 3.21 -5.13
N CYS A 168 -38.33 2.76 -4.01
CA CYS A 168 -37.60 2.40 -2.79
C CYS A 168 -36.57 1.30 -3.06
N LEU A 169 -36.96 0.25 -3.79
CA LEU A 169 -36.09 -0.85 -4.18
C LEU A 169 -34.93 -0.36 -5.07
N ASN A 170 -35.23 0.47 -6.07
CA ASN A 170 -34.21 1.03 -6.97
C ASN A 170 -33.18 1.85 -6.18
N LYS A 171 -33.63 2.73 -5.30
CA LYS A 171 -32.76 3.53 -4.42
C LYS A 171 -31.91 2.66 -3.51
N LYS A 172 -32.48 1.60 -2.95
CA LYS A 172 -31.73 0.63 -2.14
C LYS A 172 -30.65 -0.08 -2.94
N GLN A 173 -30.96 -0.50 -4.17
CA GLN A 173 -29.99 -1.16 -5.04
C GLN A 173 -28.87 -0.20 -5.46
N GLU A 174 -29.19 1.03 -5.83
CA GLU A 174 -28.20 2.07 -6.15
C GLU A 174 -27.26 2.30 -4.96
N PHE A 175 -27.82 2.48 -3.77
CA PHE A 175 -27.05 2.66 -2.53
C PHE A 175 -26.11 1.48 -2.23
N ILE A 176 -26.56 0.24 -2.47
CA ILE A 176 -25.70 -0.96 -2.30
C ILE A 176 -24.55 -0.95 -3.31
N ARG A 177 -24.80 -0.55 -4.57
CA ARG A 177 -23.73 -0.44 -5.57
C ARG A 177 -22.74 0.66 -5.21
N ASP A 178 -23.21 1.81 -4.74
CA ASP A 178 -22.34 2.91 -4.30
C ASP A 178 -21.47 2.50 -3.11
N ARG A 179 -22.05 1.75 -2.16
CA ARG A 179 -21.31 1.13 -1.05
C ARG A 179 -20.21 0.18 -1.57
N GLU A 180 -20.53 -0.71 -2.49
CA GLU A 180 -19.57 -1.66 -3.08
C GLU A 180 -18.45 -0.92 -3.83
N ALA A 181 -18.80 0.06 -4.66
CA ALA A 181 -17.83 0.90 -5.37
C ALA A 181 -16.89 1.63 -4.41
N ALA A 182 -17.43 2.19 -3.33
CA ALA A 182 -16.64 2.88 -2.32
C ALA A 182 -15.73 1.93 -1.52
N ILE A 183 -16.14 0.68 -1.30
CA ILE A 183 -15.28 -0.36 -0.69
C ILE A 183 -14.16 -0.72 -1.67
N TRP A 184 -14.48 -0.94 -2.95
CA TRP A 184 -13.48 -1.26 -3.97
C TRP A 184 -12.42 -0.17 -4.12
N GLU A 185 -12.82 1.10 -4.20
CA GLU A 185 -11.88 2.22 -4.29
C GLU A 185 -10.95 2.29 -3.07
N MET A 186 -11.48 2.03 -1.87
CA MET A 186 -10.70 1.98 -0.64
C MET A 186 -9.69 0.81 -0.65
N GLU A 187 -10.12 -0.37 -1.07
CA GLU A 187 -9.27 -1.56 -1.20
C GLU A 187 -8.16 -1.34 -2.24
N GLU A 188 -8.48 -0.74 -3.38
CA GLU A 188 -7.51 -0.38 -4.42
C GLU A 188 -6.46 0.60 -3.88
N ASN A 189 -6.90 1.67 -3.20
CA ASN A 189 -6.00 2.65 -2.59
C ASN A 189 -5.09 1.99 -1.53
N HIS A 190 -5.63 1.09 -0.71
CA HIS A 190 -4.85 0.33 0.27
C HIS A 190 -3.81 -0.59 -0.39
N LEU A 191 -4.19 -1.31 -1.45
CA LEU A 191 -3.25 -2.16 -2.19
C LEU A 191 -2.12 -1.33 -2.80
N ASN A 192 -2.44 -0.16 -3.34
CA ASN A 192 -1.45 0.79 -3.86
C ASN A 192 -0.51 1.31 -2.76
N GLU A 193 -1.04 1.73 -1.61
CA GLU A 193 -0.23 2.17 -0.46
C GLU A 193 0.69 1.03 0.04
N LYS A 194 0.15 -0.18 0.18
CA LYS A 194 0.90 -1.38 0.59
C LYS A 194 2.03 -1.69 -0.39
N HIS A 195 1.79 -1.60 -1.69
CA HIS A 195 2.83 -1.79 -2.70
C HIS A 195 3.94 -0.73 -2.59
N GLN A 196 3.58 0.55 -2.45
CA GLN A 196 4.58 1.62 -2.29
C GLN A 196 5.37 1.46 -1.00
N LEU A 197 4.71 1.08 0.10
CA LEU A 197 5.38 0.78 1.37
C LEU A 197 6.38 -0.36 1.20
N MET A 198 5.99 -1.48 0.61
CA MET A 198 6.89 -2.62 0.40
C MET A 198 8.07 -2.28 -0.52
N LYS A 199 7.82 -1.49 -1.57
CA LYS A 199 8.88 -0.97 -2.44
C LYS A 199 9.86 -0.09 -1.68
N GLN A 200 9.38 0.77 -0.78
CA GLN A 200 10.23 1.59 0.07
C GLN A 200 11.01 0.74 1.09
N GLN A 201 10.37 -0.26 1.70
CA GLN A 201 11.02 -1.18 2.63
C GLN A 201 12.18 -1.95 1.98
N LEU A 202 12.00 -2.42 0.73
CA LEU A 202 13.06 -3.06 -0.04
C LEU A 202 14.24 -2.12 -0.32
N LYS A 203 13.95 -0.85 -0.66
CA LYS A 203 14.99 0.17 -0.84
C LYS A 203 15.77 0.41 0.46
N ASP A 204 15.08 0.56 1.58
CA ASP A 204 15.71 0.80 2.88
C ASP A 204 16.60 -0.39 3.29
N GLN A 205 16.15 -1.63 3.06
CA GLN A 205 16.96 -2.84 3.28
C GLN A 205 18.20 -2.87 2.37
N TYR A 206 18.03 -2.60 1.08
CA TYR A 206 19.13 -2.55 0.13
C TYR A 206 20.16 -1.48 0.51
N PHE A 207 19.71 -0.27 0.86
CA PHE A 207 20.61 0.81 1.29
C PHE A 207 21.36 0.46 2.56
N LEU A 208 20.70 -0.18 3.54
CA LEU A 208 21.37 -0.64 4.74
C LEU A 208 22.43 -1.71 4.40
N GLN A 209 22.08 -2.72 3.61
CA GLN A 209 23.03 -3.77 3.19
C GLN A 209 24.25 -3.18 2.47
N ARG A 210 24.02 -2.25 1.54
CA ARG A 210 25.10 -1.54 0.83
C ARG A 210 25.96 -0.71 1.78
N HIS A 211 25.34 0.00 2.73
CA HIS A 211 26.08 0.78 3.71
C HIS A 211 26.96 -0.10 4.62
N LEU A 212 26.43 -1.21 5.11
CA LEU A 212 27.18 -2.16 5.94
C LEU A 212 28.34 -2.79 5.16
N LEU A 213 28.12 -3.15 3.89
CA LEU A 213 29.17 -3.68 3.01
C LEU A 213 30.32 -2.67 2.82
N LEU A 214 30.00 -1.41 2.54
CA LEU A 214 31.00 -0.35 2.40
C LEU A 214 31.79 -0.14 3.71
N LYS A 215 31.11 -0.15 4.86
CA LYS A 215 31.76 -0.05 6.17
C LYS A 215 32.72 -1.21 6.42
N LYS A 216 32.37 -2.42 5.99
CA LYS A 216 33.26 -3.58 6.04
C LYS A 216 34.47 -3.41 5.11
N HIS A 217 34.25 -2.93 3.89
CA HIS A 217 35.34 -2.65 2.93
C HIS A 217 36.32 -1.61 3.45
N GLU A 218 35.84 -0.54 4.11
CA GLU A 218 36.68 0.44 4.79
C GLU A 218 37.56 -0.23 5.85
N LYS A 219 36.99 -1.10 6.68
CA LYS A 219 37.73 -1.83 7.71
C LYS A 219 38.75 -2.82 7.15
N GLU A 220 38.42 -3.53 6.07
CA GLU A 220 39.37 -4.40 5.36
C GLU A 220 40.55 -3.59 4.77
N THR A 221 40.27 -2.41 4.21
CA THR A 221 41.29 -1.50 3.66
C THR A 221 42.21 -0.97 4.76
N GLU A 222 41.66 -0.53 5.89
CA GLU A 222 42.44 -0.11 7.06
C GLU A 222 43.37 -1.24 7.55
N GLN A 223 42.87 -2.49 7.59
CA GLN A 223 43.68 -3.65 8.00
C GLN A 223 44.81 -3.93 7.00
N MET A 224 44.55 -3.86 5.70
CA MET A 224 45.56 -4.04 4.66
C MET A 224 46.64 -2.97 4.72
N GLN A 225 46.27 -1.71 4.93
CA GLN A 225 47.23 -0.61 5.10
C GLN A 225 48.12 -0.82 6.32
N ARG A 226 47.55 -1.21 7.47
CA ARG A 226 48.33 -1.54 8.68
C ARG A 226 49.28 -2.72 8.46
N TYR A 227 48.85 -3.73 7.69
CA TYR A 227 49.69 -4.87 7.33
C TYR A 227 50.87 -4.45 6.44
N ASN A 228 50.60 -3.73 5.35
CA ASN A 228 51.62 -3.24 4.43
C ASN A 228 52.64 -2.34 5.13
N GLN A 229 52.18 -1.42 5.98
CA GLN A 229 53.05 -0.56 6.79
C GLN A 229 54.00 -1.38 7.67
N ARG A 230 53.50 -2.43 8.32
CA ARG A 230 54.32 -3.33 9.15
C ARG A 230 55.37 -4.07 8.32
N MET A 231 55.03 -4.52 7.11
CA MET A 231 55.98 -5.19 6.22
C MET A 231 57.14 -4.26 5.82
N ILE A 232 56.82 -2.99 5.52
CA ILE A 232 57.82 -1.95 5.23
C ILE A 232 58.72 -1.70 6.46
N GLU A 233 58.14 -1.60 7.66
CA GLU A 233 58.90 -1.38 8.90
C GLU A 233 59.85 -2.54 9.21
N ILE A 234 59.41 -3.78 9.01
CA ILE A 234 60.25 -4.98 9.17
C ILE A 234 61.44 -4.94 8.21
N LEU A 235 61.20 -4.59 6.93
CA LEU A 235 62.27 -4.48 5.93
C LEU A 235 63.26 -3.37 6.30
N LYS A 236 62.78 -2.18 6.69
CA LYS A 236 63.62 -1.07 7.16
C LYS A 236 64.47 -1.48 8.36
N GLY A 237 63.87 -2.18 9.33
CA GLY A 237 64.57 -2.70 10.49
C GLY A 237 65.72 -3.66 10.10
N ARG A 238 65.47 -4.57 9.17
CA ARG A 238 66.48 -5.48 8.63
C ARG A 238 67.61 -4.73 7.91
N GLN A 239 67.27 -3.80 7.02
CA GLN A 239 68.24 -2.99 6.28
C GLN A 239 69.13 -2.17 7.22
N GLN A 240 68.55 -1.60 8.28
CA GLN A 240 69.30 -0.87 9.31
C GLN A 240 70.28 -1.78 10.06
N GLN A 241 69.87 -3.01 10.41
CA GLN A 241 70.77 -3.98 11.03
C GLN A 241 71.93 -4.39 10.11
N GLU A 242 71.65 -4.62 8.81
CA GLU A 242 72.66 -4.94 7.80
C GLU A 242 73.65 -3.78 7.59
N LYS A 243 73.15 -2.54 7.53
CA LYS A 243 73.97 -1.32 7.41
C LYS A 243 74.87 -1.12 8.63
N ASN A 244 74.37 -1.39 9.83
CA ASN A 244 75.15 -1.29 11.07
C ASN A 244 76.26 -2.36 11.17
N ARG A 245 76.04 -3.55 10.60
CA ARG A 245 77.02 -4.66 10.63
C ARG A 245 78.13 -4.51 9.59
N LEU A 246 77.84 -3.94 8.43
CA LEU A 246 78.78 -3.87 7.29
C LEU A 246 80.15 -3.25 7.64
N PRO A 247 80.26 -2.10 8.34
CA PRO A 247 81.57 -1.52 8.67
C PRO A 247 82.44 -2.42 9.55
N ARG A 248 81.83 -3.25 10.41
CA ARG A 248 82.55 -4.23 11.22
C ARG A 248 83.11 -5.35 10.35
N ILE A 249 82.28 -5.87 9.42
CA ILE A 249 82.66 -6.91 8.46
C ILE A 249 83.80 -6.42 7.56
N GLN A 250 83.66 -5.22 6.96
CA GLN A 250 84.69 -4.62 6.11
C GLN A 250 86.03 -4.45 6.83
N ARG A 251 86.01 -4.02 8.10
CA ARG A 251 87.24 -3.91 8.92
C ARG A 251 87.90 -5.27 9.17
N SER A 252 87.13 -6.31 9.48
CA SER A 252 87.69 -7.66 9.66
C SER A 252 88.25 -8.23 8.36
N GLU A 253 87.55 -8.08 7.24
CA GLU A 253 88.00 -8.58 5.95
C GLU A 253 89.24 -7.86 5.43
N ALA A 254 89.29 -6.53 5.58
CA ALA A 254 90.45 -5.75 5.17
C ALA A 254 91.72 -6.15 5.93
N LYS A 255 91.59 -6.45 7.24
CA LYS A 255 92.70 -6.99 8.03
C LYS A 255 93.19 -8.34 7.47
N THR A 256 92.27 -9.26 7.19
CA THR A 256 92.61 -10.58 6.63
C THR A 256 93.26 -10.46 5.25
N ARG A 257 92.69 -9.63 4.35
CA ARG A 257 93.22 -9.43 2.99
C ARG A 257 94.58 -8.72 3.00
N MET A 258 94.78 -7.74 3.86
CA MET A 258 96.09 -7.10 4.08
C MET A 258 97.13 -8.10 4.56
N ALA A 259 96.77 -8.99 5.51
CA ALA A 259 97.67 -10.03 5.98
C ALA A 259 98.05 -11.02 4.86
N MET A 260 97.08 -11.44 4.04
CA MET A 260 97.33 -12.28 2.87
C MET A 260 98.22 -11.58 1.83
N PHE A 261 97.97 -10.31 1.53
CA PHE A 261 98.77 -9.53 0.60
C PHE A 261 100.21 -9.38 1.07
N LYS A 262 100.43 -9.04 2.34
CA LYS A 262 101.78 -8.99 2.94
C LYS A 262 102.49 -10.34 2.84
N LYS A 263 101.79 -11.45 3.11
CA LYS A 263 102.35 -12.81 2.96
C LYS A 263 102.72 -13.12 1.51
N SER A 264 101.88 -12.73 0.55
CA SER A 264 102.16 -12.88 -0.89
C SER A 264 103.35 -12.04 -1.35
N LEU A 265 103.51 -10.82 -0.83
CA LEU A 265 104.68 -10.00 -1.10
C LEU A 265 105.96 -10.68 -0.62
N VAL A 266 105.96 -11.26 0.59
CA VAL A 266 107.12 -11.99 1.14
C VAL A 266 107.51 -13.21 0.29
N ILE A 267 106.55 -13.88 -0.33
CA ILE A 267 106.80 -15.07 -1.16
C ILE A 267 107.30 -14.69 -2.57
N ASN A 268 106.83 -13.57 -3.13
CA ASN A 268 107.10 -13.17 -4.53
C ASN A 268 108.13 -12.04 -4.67
N SER A 269 108.66 -11.48 -3.57
CA SER A 269 109.57 -10.32 -3.65
C SER A 269 111.01 -10.74 -3.97
N SER A 270 111.54 -10.21 -5.07
CA SER A 270 112.98 -10.18 -5.39
C SER A 270 113.54 -8.74 -5.43
N GLY A 271 112.85 -7.76 -4.83
CA GLY A 271 113.11 -6.32 -4.96
C GLY A 271 113.33 -5.56 -3.64
N ARG A 272 113.83 -4.32 -3.74
CA ARG A 272 114.24 -3.44 -2.61
C ARG A 272 113.06 -2.98 -1.74
N SER A 273 113.24 -2.95 -0.41
CA SER A 273 112.26 -2.59 0.65
C SER A 273 111.41 -1.31 0.42
N SER A 274 111.89 -0.35 -0.38
CA SER A 274 111.16 0.88 -0.74
C SER A 274 109.97 0.62 -1.66
N GLU A 275 110.06 -0.36 -2.57
CA GLU A 275 108.98 -0.70 -3.50
C GLU A 275 107.82 -1.43 -2.81
N ASP A 276 108.12 -2.29 -1.84
CA ASP A 276 107.10 -3.01 -1.06
C ASP A 276 106.22 -2.04 -0.25
N ARG A 277 106.80 -0.95 0.28
CA ARG A 277 106.03 0.10 0.96
C ARG A 277 105.05 0.82 0.02
N LYS A 278 105.43 1.03 -1.24
CA LYS A 278 104.54 1.62 -2.25
C LYS A 278 103.41 0.66 -2.62
N ARG A 279 103.73 -0.62 -2.85
CA ARG A 279 102.74 -1.67 -3.15
C ARG A 279 101.71 -1.87 -2.02
N VAL A 280 102.13 -1.79 -0.75
CA VAL A 280 101.20 -1.83 0.40
C VAL A 280 100.27 -0.62 0.46
N LYS A 281 100.76 0.58 0.12
CA LYS A 281 99.90 1.78 0.03
C LYS A 281 98.90 1.66 -1.12
N GLU A 282 99.33 1.21 -2.29
CA GLU A 282 98.46 0.99 -3.45
C GLU A 282 97.36 -0.04 -3.15
N PHE A 283 97.71 -1.15 -2.50
CA PHE A 283 96.74 -2.14 -2.04
C PHE A 283 95.74 -1.56 -1.02
N SER A 284 96.20 -0.68 -0.12
CA SER A 284 95.30 -0.02 0.85
C SER A 284 94.29 0.89 0.17
N LEU A 285 94.73 1.67 -0.83
CA LEU A 285 93.85 2.52 -1.64
C LEU A 285 92.87 1.68 -2.48
N GLN A 286 93.32 0.54 -3.01
CA GLN A 286 92.45 -0.39 -3.73
C GLN A 286 91.41 -1.05 -2.81
N GLU A 287 91.80 -1.41 -1.59
CA GLU A 287 90.89 -1.95 -0.57
C GLU A 287 89.83 -0.93 -0.14
N GLU A 288 90.21 0.35 0.02
CA GLU A 288 89.28 1.44 0.32
C GLU A 288 88.27 1.65 -0.82
N LYS A 289 88.75 1.63 -2.08
CA LYS A 289 87.87 1.67 -3.26
C LYS A 289 86.89 0.50 -3.28
N ARG A 290 87.33 -0.72 -2.95
CA ARG A 290 86.45 -1.91 -2.86
C ARG A 290 85.38 -1.73 -1.78
N GLN A 291 85.77 -1.30 -0.58
CA GLN A 291 84.83 -1.07 0.51
C GLN A 291 83.79 0.00 0.17
N LYS A 292 84.20 1.06 -0.53
CA LYS A 292 83.28 2.10 -1.04
C LYS A 292 82.30 1.52 -2.06
N ALA A 293 82.78 0.73 -3.02
CA ALA A 293 81.94 0.08 -4.02
C ALA A 293 80.94 -0.92 -3.38
N GLU A 294 81.38 -1.68 -2.38
CA GLU A 294 80.52 -2.60 -1.63
C GLU A 294 79.43 -1.88 -0.83
N ARG A 295 79.75 -0.73 -0.20
CA ARG A 295 78.74 0.12 0.46
C ARG A 295 77.72 0.65 -0.54
N GLN A 296 78.16 1.10 -1.71
CA GLN A 296 77.27 1.55 -2.79
C GLN A 296 76.38 0.42 -3.30
N TYR A 297 76.93 -0.78 -3.50
CA TYR A 297 76.17 -1.96 -3.90
C TYR A 297 75.12 -2.35 -2.84
N GLN A 298 75.48 -2.34 -1.56
CA GLN A 298 74.53 -2.60 -0.48
C GLN A 298 73.39 -1.57 -0.48
N GLN A 299 73.71 -0.29 -0.66
CA GLN A 299 72.71 0.78 -0.73
C GLN A 299 71.76 0.56 -1.91
N GLN A 300 72.27 0.31 -3.12
CA GLN A 300 71.44 0.03 -4.30
C GLN A 300 70.55 -1.20 -4.09
N LYS A 301 71.08 -2.25 -3.45
CA LYS A 301 70.30 -3.44 -3.08
C LYS A 301 69.15 -3.09 -2.13
N HIS A 302 69.41 -2.28 -1.11
CA HIS A 302 68.38 -1.83 -0.16
C HIS A 302 67.31 -0.97 -0.83
N GLU A 303 67.71 -0.07 -1.73
CA GLU A 303 66.80 0.76 -2.53
C GLU A 303 65.90 -0.07 -3.45
N ASN A 304 66.47 -1.06 -4.15
CA ASN A 304 65.70 -1.97 -5.01
C ASN A 304 64.68 -2.80 -4.20
N GLN A 305 65.11 -3.38 -3.08
CA GLN A 305 64.19 -4.11 -2.17
C GLN A 305 63.07 -3.23 -1.63
N MET A 306 63.36 -1.96 -1.35
CA MET A 306 62.33 -1.01 -0.89
C MET A 306 61.33 -0.72 -2.00
N ARG A 307 61.80 -0.51 -3.24
CA ARG A 307 60.93 -0.30 -4.41
C ARG A 307 60.02 -1.49 -4.65
N GLU A 308 60.55 -2.71 -4.60
CA GLU A 308 59.77 -3.94 -4.72
C GLU A 308 58.72 -4.07 -3.61
N MET A 309 59.10 -3.79 -2.36
CA MET A 309 58.19 -3.86 -1.21
C MET A 309 57.04 -2.85 -1.33
N VAL A 310 57.34 -1.62 -1.75
CA VAL A 310 56.31 -0.61 -2.02
C VAL A 310 55.39 -1.06 -3.14
N GLY A 311 55.94 -1.58 -4.24
CA GLY A 311 55.13 -2.13 -5.35
C GLY A 311 54.22 -3.28 -4.92
N GLN A 312 54.70 -4.19 -4.06
CA GLN A 312 53.86 -5.24 -3.47
C GLN A 312 52.74 -4.67 -2.60
N CYS A 313 53.03 -3.67 -1.77
CA CYS A 313 52.01 -3.02 -0.94
C CYS A 313 50.91 -2.36 -1.79
N GLU A 314 51.29 -1.67 -2.88
CA GLU A 314 50.35 -1.06 -3.83
C GLU A 314 49.51 -2.12 -4.54
N ASN A 315 50.11 -3.24 -4.93
CA ASN A 315 49.38 -4.34 -5.57
C ASN A 315 48.37 -4.98 -4.61
N ASN A 316 48.74 -5.22 -3.35
CA ASN A 316 47.82 -5.74 -2.33
C ASN A 316 46.58 -4.84 -2.15
N ILE A 317 46.75 -3.52 -2.21
CA ILE A 317 45.65 -2.56 -2.11
C ILE A 317 44.78 -2.61 -3.37
N ARG A 318 45.39 -2.66 -4.56
CA ARG A 318 44.66 -2.74 -5.84
C ARG A 318 43.84 -4.03 -5.95
N GLU A 319 44.42 -5.17 -5.61
CA GLU A 319 43.72 -6.46 -5.60
C GLU A 319 42.55 -6.45 -4.61
N LEU A 320 42.75 -5.91 -3.40
CA LEU A 320 41.67 -5.77 -2.42
C LEU A 320 40.54 -4.89 -2.95
N GLN A 321 40.84 -3.74 -3.56
CA GLN A 321 39.84 -2.85 -4.15
C GLN A 321 39.07 -3.53 -5.30
N GLN A 322 39.75 -4.33 -6.12
CA GLN A 322 39.10 -5.10 -7.18
C GLN A 322 38.08 -6.09 -6.60
N LEU A 323 38.49 -6.87 -5.59
CA LEU A 323 37.59 -7.82 -4.90
C LEU A 323 36.41 -7.12 -4.21
N GLN A 324 36.59 -5.89 -3.76
CA GLN A 324 35.52 -5.08 -3.18
C GLN A 324 34.53 -4.58 -4.23
N ASN A 325 35.02 -4.15 -5.39
CA ASN A 325 34.17 -3.70 -6.49
C ASN A 325 33.31 -4.84 -7.04
N GLU A 326 33.86 -6.04 -7.14
CA GLU A 326 33.14 -7.26 -7.54
C GLU A 326 31.98 -7.62 -6.58
N LYS A 327 32.06 -7.22 -5.30
CA LYS A 327 30.98 -7.44 -4.31
C LYS A 327 29.91 -6.35 -4.32
N CYS A 328 30.19 -5.19 -4.92
CA CYS A 328 29.28 -4.04 -4.97
C CYS A 328 28.39 -4.05 -6.22
N HIS A 329 28.73 -4.85 -7.22
CA HIS A 329 27.99 -5.09 -8.46
C HIS A 329 27.31 -6.46 -8.39
#